data_AF-A0AAE8N7E9-F1
#
_entry.id   AF-A0AAE8N7E9-F1
#
_cell.length_a   1.000
_cell.length_b   1.000
_cell.length_c   1.000
_cell.angle_alpha   90.00
_cell.angle_beta   90.00
_cell.angle_gamma   90.00
#
_symmetry.space_group_name_H-M   'P 1'
#
loop_
_entity.id
_entity.type
_entity.pdbx_description
1 polymer ?
#
loop_
_entity_poly.entity_id
_entity_poly.type
_entity_poly.pdbx_seq_one_letter_code
_entity_poly.pdbx_strand_id
1 'polypeptide(L)'
;MSANQSRRRTDPGPSPVSSSRPKIDKTLPYQGRELDENSIRLVEIQPAADERDPLVCTLREVTFGSRPKFEALSYMWGIEKSDHAITLNELPFDVGPNLLDALFFLRRQVASGKARQPFWIDAICINQSDVEERNRQLRIMDQIYFRAVMVVVWLGSRYTEFTREPVGVLVPEDGEKDEEGSSESGDSIQKKMVRLLRTDPYWYRLWILQEIGRANRLRVCYGDESFPWEHFMHLITMHNSDGNTGPLRLDRLLRQEKYHDSHTLKRLIEEHRGAKCSEPRDKVYGLVGLASDAVQFPMDYNKSLYDVWKDTMVFMNQWHLFKDESQIVLIGALVKSALMDNHSDPLSQISVEHEDQSDPTQLLEDRDSPLVFCLKAVPLGSIIHVGPLASDIVSRPNEASAWRLAIQGLFLGNELGEANREHDILLRTLLESDESEIEMKCFNRPSTVS
;
A
#
# COMPACT_ATOMS: atom_id res chain seq x y z
N MET A 1 19.56 59.80 -29.04
CA MET A 1 18.58 58.91 -29.67
C MET A 1 19.27 58.09 -30.75
N SER A 2 18.90 56.81 -30.85
CA SER A 2 19.20 55.83 -31.90
C SER A 2 20.63 55.27 -32.07
N ALA A 3 20.73 53.99 -31.68
CA ALA A 3 21.10 52.82 -32.49
C ALA A 3 22.49 52.73 -33.17
N ASN A 4 23.20 51.63 -32.85
CA ASN A 4 23.41 50.44 -33.70
C ASN A 4 24.86 49.88 -33.73
N GLN A 5 24.90 48.54 -33.67
CA GLN A 5 25.88 47.59 -34.23
C GLN A 5 27.08 47.04 -33.42
N SER A 6 26.93 45.73 -33.14
CA SER A 6 27.84 44.64 -33.50
C SER A 6 28.96 44.24 -32.52
N ARG A 7 28.75 43.09 -31.84
CA ARG A 7 29.83 42.19 -31.42
C ARG A 7 29.54 40.77 -31.87
N ARG A 8 30.53 40.20 -32.54
CA ARG A 8 30.55 38.89 -33.20
C ARG A 8 30.42 37.74 -32.20
N ARG A 9 29.70 36.70 -32.64
CA ARG A 9 29.63 35.36 -32.04
C ARG A 9 31.00 34.68 -32.10
N THR A 10 31.40 34.08 -30.99
CA THR A 10 32.33 32.95 -30.92
C THR A 10 31.51 31.69 -30.63
N ASP A 11 31.65 30.67 -31.48
CA ASP A 11 30.99 29.37 -31.33
C ASP A 11 31.38 28.66 -30.03
N PRO A 12 30.42 28.09 -29.27
CA PRO A 12 30.73 27.05 -28.31
C PRO A 12 30.75 25.69 -29.03
N GLY A 13 31.82 24.94 -28.81
CA GLY A 13 31.99 23.58 -29.31
C GLY A 13 30.93 22.58 -28.83
N PRO A 14 30.95 21.33 -29.34
CA PRO A 14 29.90 20.35 -29.09
C PRO A 14 29.81 20.03 -27.60
N SER A 15 28.59 20.11 -27.06
CA SER A 15 28.26 19.72 -25.70
C SER A 15 28.62 18.25 -25.45
N PRO A 16 29.10 17.88 -24.25
CA PRO A 16 29.44 16.50 -23.96
C PRO A 16 28.17 15.64 -24.03
N VAL A 17 28.24 14.59 -24.85
CA VAL A 17 27.21 13.57 -24.96
C VAL A 17 27.05 12.94 -23.58
N SER A 18 25.85 13.10 -22.99
CA SER A 18 25.43 12.38 -21.80
C SER A 18 25.58 10.88 -22.07
N SER A 19 26.62 10.26 -21.51
CA SER A 19 26.84 8.83 -21.57
C SER A 19 25.82 8.15 -20.64
N SER A 20 24.64 7.86 -21.16
CA SER A 20 23.71 6.97 -20.47
C SER A 20 24.38 5.60 -20.34
N ARG A 21 24.49 5.08 -19.11
CA ARG A 21 24.93 3.70 -18.88
C ARG A 21 24.07 2.76 -19.74
N PRO A 22 24.66 1.71 -20.35
CA PRO A 22 23.89 0.71 -21.05
C PRO A 22 22.86 0.12 -20.10
N LYS A 23 21.60 -0.01 -20.56
CA LYS A 23 20.53 -0.62 -19.78
C LYS A 23 20.91 -2.07 -19.48
N ILE A 24 21.00 -2.41 -18.20
CA ILE A 24 21.20 -3.79 -17.75
C ILE A 24 19.90 -4.56 -17.97
N ASP A 25 19.98 -5.70 -18.65
CA ASP A 25 18.84 -6.60 -18.78
C ASP A 25 18.68 -7.40 -17.47
N LYS A 26 17.63 -7.05 -16.73
CA LYS A 26 17.34 -7.61 -15.40
C LYS A 26 16.86 -9.06 -15.46
N THR A 27 16.55 -9.58 -16.65
CA THR A 27 16.05 -10.96 -16.82
C THR A 27 17.16 -11.99 -16.92
N LEU A 28 18.36 -11.58 -17.36
CA LEU A 28 19.48 -12.48 -17.62
C LEU A 28 19.85 -13.39 -16.42
N PRO A 29 19.88 -12.90 -15.17
CA PRO A 29 20.21 -13.75 -14.02
C PRO A 29 19.24 -14.90 -13.77
N TYR A 30 18.04 -14.87 -14.38
CA TYR A 30 16.98 -15.85 -14.22
C TYR A 30 16.86 -16.82 -15.41
N GLN A 31 17.54 -16.54 -16.53
CA GLN A 31 17.48 -17.40 -17.72
C GLN A 31 18.01 -18.81 -17.41
N GLY A 32 17.24 -19.83 -17.79
CA GLY A 32 17.55 -21.24 -17.48
C GLY A 32 17.35 -21.62 -16.00
N ARG A 33 16.70 -20.77 -15.21
CA ARG A 33 16.39 -20.98 -13.78
C ARG A 33 14.92 -20.71 -13.49
N GLU A 34 14.04 -21.12 -14.40
CA GLU A 34 12.59 -20.96 -14.27
C GLU A 34 12.08 -21.74 -13.08
N LEU A 35 11.24 -21.10 -12.26
CA LEU A 35 10.68 -21.73 -11.07
C LEU A 35 9.49 -22.62 -11.42
N ASP A 36 9.47 -23.84 -10.87
CA ASP A 36 8.25 -24.63 -10.77
C ASP A 36 7.23 -24.02 -9.79
N GLU A 37 6.01 -24.56 -9.74
CA GLU A 37 4.92 -24.05 -8.90
C GLU A 37 5.19 -24.13 -7.38
N ASN A 38 6.13 -24.97 -6.95
CA ASN A 38 6.43 -25.28 -5.55
C ASN A 38 7.86 -24.88 -5.14
N SER A 39 8.50 -24.03 -5.94
CA SER A 39 9.88 -23.63 -5.77
C SER A 39 10.01 -22.13 -5.53
N ILE A 40 11.10 -21.79 -4.83
CA ILE A 40 11.54 -20.44 -4.57
C ILE A 40 13.03 -20.34 -4.90
N ARG A 41 13.50 -19.13 -5.23
CA ARG A 41 14.93 -18.85 -5.25
C ARG A 41 15.37 -18.33 -3.90
N LEU A 42 16.59 -18.67 -3.50
CA LEU A 42 17.26 -18.13 -2.34
C LEU A 42 18.61 -17.55 -2.79
N VAL A 43 19.02 -16.46 -2.16
CA VAL A 43 20.27 -15.77 -2.46
C VAL A 43 21.32 -16.06 -1.41
N GLU A 44 22.50 -16.46 -1.86
CA GLU A 44 23.71 -16.60 -1.05
C GLU A 44 24.62 -15.42 -1.32
N ILE A 45 25.12 -14.79 -0.25
CA ILE A 45 26.02 -13.63 -0.35
C ILE A 45 27.44 -14.17 -0.15
N GLN A 46 28.27 -13.99 -1.17
CA GLN A 46 29.65 -14.48 -1.16
C GLN A 46 30.49 -13.72 -0.11
N PRO A 47 31.43 -14.41 0.56
CA PRO A 47 32.35 -13.75 1.48
C PRO A 47 33.24 -12.76 0.73
N ALA A 48 33.70 -11.75 1.45
CA ALA A 48 34.63 -10.74 0.97
C ALA A 48 35.86 -10.70 1.87
N ALA A 49 37.01 -10.32 1.31
CA ALA A 49 38.24 -10.14 2.08
C ALA A 49 38.27 -8.74 2.74
N ASP A 50 37.78 -7.72 2.05
CA ASP A 50 37.60 -6.34 2.55
C ASP A 50 36.12 -5.93 2.48
N GLU A 51 35.67 -5.09 3.39
CA GLU A 51 34.28 -4.59 3.37
C GLU A 51 33.94 -3.78 2.12
N ARG A 52 34.97 -3.23 1.45
CA ARG A 52 34.85 -2.48 0.18
C ARG A 52 34.77 -3.38 -1.05
N ASP A 53 35.00 -4.69 -0.90
CA ASP A 53 34.90 -5.61 -2.04
C ASP A 53 33.47 -5.62 -2.58
N PRO A 54 33.30 -5.72 -3.92
CA PRO A 54 32.00 -5.78 -4.55
C PRO A 54 31.09 -6.86 -3.96
N LEU A 55 29.79 -6.60 -3.91
CA LEU A 55 28.80 -7.60 -3.53
C LEU A 55 28.61 -8.59 -4.69
N VAL A 56 28.94 -9.85 -4.40
CA VAL A 56 28.71 -10.99 -5.30
C VAL A 56 27.69 -11.93 -4.63
N CYS A 57 26.66 -12.25 -5.37
CA CYS A 57 25.53 -13.05 -4.93
C CYS A 57 25.26 -14.18 -5.92
N THR A 58 24.80 -15.32 -5.41
CA THR A 58 24.39 -16.47 -6.23
C THR A 58 22.96 -16.86 -5.89
N LEU A 59 22.15 -17.10 -6.92
CA LEU A 59 20.80 -17.65 -6.75
C LEU A 59 20.85 -19.16 -6.74
N ARG A 60 20.06 -19.75 -5.85
CA ARG A 60 19.81 -21.17 -5.79
C ARG A 60 18.31 -21.44 -5.79
N GLU A 61 17.87 -22.29 -6.69
CA GLU A 61 16.50 -22.80 -6.70
C GLU A 61 16.33 -23.91 -5.67
N VAL A 62 15.24 -23.84 -4.91
CA VAL A 62 14.88 -24.87 -3.93
C VAL A 62 13.37 -25.10 -3.95
N THR A 63 12.98 -26.36 -3.79
CA THR A 63 11.57 -26.73 -3.59
C THR A 63 11.20 -26.62 -2.11
N PHE A 64 9.95 -26.27 -1.81
CA PHE A 64 9.45 -26.34 -0.42
C PHE A 64 9.53 -27.74 0.19
N GLY A 65 9.44 -28.79 -0.63
CA GLY A 65 9.53 -30.19 -0.21
C GLY A 65 10.89 -30.54 0.40
N SER A 66 11.97 -29.87 -0.03
CA SER A 66 13.32 -30.04 0.53
C SER A 66 13.49 -29.47 1.95
N ARG A 67 12.47 -28.77 2.46
CA ARG A 67 12.47 -28.09 3.78
C ARG A 67 13.69 -27.17 3.98
N PRO A 68 13.93 -26.22 3.06
CA PRO A 68 15.10 -25.36 3.12
C PRO A 68 15.09 -24.52 4.41
N LYS A 69 16.27 -24.28 4.98
CA LYS A 69 16.47 -23.35 6.10
C LYS A 69 17.01 -22.05 5.53
N PHE A 70 16.29 -20.96 5.71
CA PHE A 70 16.64 -19.65 5.18
C PHE A 70 16.11 -18.54 6.09
N GLU A 71 16.69 -17.35 5.97
CA GLU A 71 16.18 -16.12 6.58
C GLU A 71 15.50 -15.26 5.50
N ALA A 72 14.42 -14.56 5.82
CA ALA A 72 13.75 -13.66 4.87
C ALA A 72 14.02 -12.19 5.23
N LEU A 73 14.36 -11.36 4.26
CA LEU A 73 14.58 -9.93 4.47
C LEU A 73 13.25 -9.18 4.32
N SER A 74 12.99 -8.29 5.27
CA SER A 74 11.87 -7.36 5.26
C SER A 74 12.43 -5.93 5.31
N TYR A 75 12.34 -5.20 4.20
CA TYR A 75 12.95 -3.88 4.06
C TYR A 75 12.11 -2.96 3.18
N MET A 76 12.24 -1.65 3.38
CA MET A 76 11.54 -0.66 2.56
C MET A 76 12.21 -0.47 1.20
N TRP A 77 11.46 -0.63 0.12
CA TRP A 77 11.92 -0.29 -1.22
C TRP A 77 12.13 1.24 -1.32
N GLY A 78 13.27 1.65 -1.88
CA GLY A 78 13.58 3.06 -2.10
C GLY A 78 12.92 3.61 -3.37
N ILE A 79 12.68 4.91 -3.40
CA ILE A 79 12.14 5.64 -4.57
C ILE A 79 13.27 6.14 -5.48
N GLU A 80 14.51 6.11 -4.98
CA GLU A 80 15.70 6.57 -5.69
C GLU A 80 16.06 5.61 -6.84
N LYS A 81 16.49 6.18 -7.97
CA LYS A 81 16.98 5.39 -9.10
C LYS A 81 18.18 4.55 -8.64
N SER A 82 18.19 3.29 -9.04
CA SER A 82 19.34 2.42 -8.79
C SER A 82 20.50 2.88 -9.68
N ASP A 83 21.54 3.41 -9.04
CA ASP A 83 22.83 3.70 -9.68
C ASP A 83 23.89 2.64 -9.33
N HIS A 84 23.50 1.60 -8.59
CA HIS A 84 24.39 0.60 -8.01
C HIS A 84 23.99 -0.80 -8.47
N ALA A 85 24.95 -1.51 -9.06
CA ALA A 85 24.79 -2.90 -9.47
C ALA A 85 25.62 -3.82 -8.57
N ILE A 86 25.02 -4.94 -8.17
CA ILE A 86 25.73 -6.09 -7.59
C ILE A 86 26.03 -7.10 -8.70
N THR A 87 26.87 -8.08 -8.41
CA THR A 87 27.03 -9.25 -9.29
C THR A 87 26.09 -10.35 -8.82
N LEU A 88 25.12 -10.76 -9.64
CA LEU A 88 24.18 -11.84 -9.37
C LEU A 88 24.33 -12.93 -10.44
N ASN A 89 24.73 -14.14 -10.05
CA ASN A 89 25.06 -15.21 -11.00
C ASN A 89 26.04 -14.75 -12.08
N GLU A 90 27.12 -14.07 -11.68
CA GLU A 90 28.17 -13.52 -12.57
C GLU A 90 27.71 -12.39 -13.51
N LEU A 91 26.46 -11.95 -13.40
CA LEU A 91 25.87 -10.90 -14.22
C LEU A 91 25.59 -9.63 -13.39
N PRO A 92 25.67 -8.43 -13.99
CA PRO A 92 25.29 -7.21 -13.29
C PRO A 92 23.79 -7.19 -12.98
N PHE A 93 23.42 -6.80 -11.77
CA PHE A 93 22.04 -6.69 -11.32
C PHE A 93 21.82 -5.42 -10.48
N ASP A 94 20.89 -4.57 -10.92
CA ASP A 94 20.59 -3.30 -10.28
C ASP A 94 19.80 -3.50 -8.97
N VAL A 95 20.29 -2.89 -7.88
CA VAL A 95 19.60 -2.86 -6.58
C VAL A 95 19.44 -1.44 -6.08
N GLY A 96 18.34 -1.17 -5.38
CA GLY A 96 18.13 0.14 -4.74
C GLY A 96 19.12 0.37 -3.59
N PRO A 97 19.45 1.63 -3.23
CA PRO A 97 20.45 1.95 -2.21
C PRO A 97 20.13 1.33 -0.84
N ASN A 98 18.87 1.33 -0.41
CA ASN A 98 18.50 0.69 0.85
C ASN A 98 18.70 -0.84 0.84
N LEU A 99 18.48 -1.49 -0.30
CA LEU A 99 18.76 -2.93 -0.44
C LEU A 99 20.26 -3.20 -0.47
N LEU A 100 21.03 -2.35 -1.16
CA LEU A 100 22.49 -2.45 -1.19
C LEU A 100 23.08 -2.39 0.23
N ASP A 101 22.64 -1.41 1.02
CA ASP A 101 23.04 -1.27 2.43
C ASP A 101 22.66 -2.51 3.25
N ALA A 102 21.44 -3.02 3.05
CA ALA A 102 20.99 -4.25 3.71
C ALA A 102 21.86 -5.46 3.36
N LEU A 103 22.26 -5.60 2.10
CA LEU A 103 23.13 -6.70 1.64
C LEU A 103 24.52 -6.62 2.27
N PHE A 104 25.12 -5.43 2.34
CA PHE A 104 26.40 -5.25 3.04
C PHE A 104 26.28 -5.57 4.54
N PHE A 105 25.19 -5.12 5.19
CA PHE A 105 24.91 -5.47 6.57
C PHE A 105 24.78 -6.99 6.76
N LEU A 106 23.99 -7.66 5.93
CA LEU A 106 23.83 -9.11 5.97
C LEU A 106 25.16 -9.84 5.75
N ARG A 107 26.01 -9.37 4.83
CA ARG A 107 27.37 -9.91 4.62
C ARG A 107 28.19 -9.85 5.90
N ARG A 108 28.20 -8.72 6.62
CA ARG A 108 28.88 -8.57 7.93
C ARG A 108 28.30 -9.51 8.99
N GLN A 109 26.97 -9.65 9.04
CA GLN A 109 26.31 -10.54 10.01
C GLN A 109 26.62 -12.01 9.75
N VAL A 110 26.76 -12.43 8.48
CA VAL A 110 27.21 -13.79 8.16
C VAL A 110 28.68 -13.97 8.56
N ALA A 111 29.57 -13.06 8.18
CA ALA A 111 30.99 -13.16 8.50
C ALA A 111 31.25 -13.25 10.02
N SER A 112 30.42 -12.59 10.83
CA SER A 112 30.47 -12.66 12.31
C SER A 112 29.70 -13.84 12.92
N GLY A 113 29.10 -14.71 12.11
CA GLY A 113 28.34 -15.88 12.57
C GLY A 113 26.99 -15.56 13.21
N LYS A 114 26.51 -14.31 13.11
CA LYS A 114 25.24 -13.84 13.67
C LYS A 114 24.03 -14.11 12.77
N ALA A 115 24.24 -14.22 11.45
CA ALA A 115 23.20 -14.54 10.47
C ALA A 115 23.48 -15.88 9.76
N ARG A 116 22.42 -16.57 9.35
CA ARG A 116 22.50 -17.82 8.59
C ARG A 116 21.98 -17.60 7.17
N GLN A 117 22.84 -17.82 6.18
CA GLN A 117 22.43 -17.92 4.78
C GLN A 117 21.81 -19.30 4.48
N PRO A 118 21.07 -19.45 3.38
CA PRO A 118 20.75 -18.43 2.38
C PRO A 118 19.60 -17.49 2.80
N PHE A 119 19.41 -16.40 2.06
CA PHE A 119 18.37 -15.41 2.30
C PHE A 119 17.26 -15.48 1.23
N TRP A 120 16.03 -15.13 1.60
CA TRP A 120 14.98 -14.79 0.66
C TRP A 120 14.80 -13.26 0.65
N ILE A 121 14.90 -12.66 -0.52
CA ILE A 121 14.78 -11.22 -0.75
C ILE A 121 13.90 -11.05 -1.98
N ASP A 122 12.68 -10.55 -1.83
CA ASP A 122 11.68 -10.38 -2.88
C ASP A 122 12.22 -9.75 -4.18
N ALA A 123 13.00 -8.67 -4.07
CA ALA A 123 13.56 -7.96 -5.22
C ALA A 123 14.63 -8.75 -6.00
N ILE A 124 15.21 -9.81 -5.42
CA ILE A 124 16.29 -10.63 -6.01
C ILE A 124 15.82 -12.06 -6.31
N CYS A 125 14.93 -12.61 -5.48
CA CYS A 125 14.50 -14.00 -5.59
C CYS A 125 13.32 -14.17 -6.57
N ILE A 126 12.56 -13.10 -6.81
CA ILE A 126 11.45 -13.05 -7.76
C ILE A 126 11.94 -12.31 -9.01
N ASN A 127 11.70 -12.89 -10.18
CA ASN A 127 11.86 -12.20 -11.45
C ASN A 127 10.75 -11.15 -11.60
N GLN A 128 11.04 -9.91 -11.17
CA GLN A 128 10.07 -8.80 -11.18
C GLN A 128 9.58 -8.40 -12.58
N SER A 129 10.28 -8.85 -13.64
CA SER A 129 9.91 -8.61 -15.04
C SER A 129 8.98 -9.68 -15.63
N ASP A 130 8.85 -10.84 -14.97
CA ASP A 130 7.89 -11.88 -15.33
C ASP A 130 6.66 -11.75 -14.42
N VAL A 131 5.57 -11.21 -14.98
CA VAL A 131 4.32 -10.99 -14.23
C VAL A 131 3.70 -12.30 -13.76
N GLU A 132 3.81 -13.37 -14.54
CA GLU A 132 3.25 -14.68 -14.18
C GLU A 132 4.04 -15.28 -13.02
N GLU A 133 5.38 -15.25 -13.08
CA GLU A 133 6.22 -15.66 -11.95
C GLU A 133 5.93 -14.81 -10.71
N ARG A 134 5.88 -13.48 -10.86
CA ARG A 134 5.60 -12.55 -9.76
C ARG A 134 4.25 -12.85 -9.12
N ASN A 135 3.20 -13.03 -9.92
CA ASN A 135 1.86 -13.38 -9.44
C ASN A 135 1.90 -14.69 -8.65
N ARG A 136 2.59 -15.73 -9.15
CA ARG A 136 2.75 -17.02 -8.44
C ARG A 136 3.48 -16.85 -7.11
N GLN A 137 4.61 -16.14 -7.10
CA GLN A 137 5.42 -15.96 -5.89
C GLN A 137 4.71 -15.10 -4.83
N LEU A 138 3.98 -14.05 -5.24
CA LEU A 138 3.20 -13.23 -4.30
C LEU A 138 2.05 -14.01 -3.66
N ARG A 139 1.42 -14.96 -4.38
CA ARG A 139 0.38 -15.85 -3.82
C ARG A 139 0.89 -16.77 -2.71
N ILE A 140 2.18 -17.06 -2.68
CA ILE A 140 2.80 -17.93 -1.66
C ILE A 140 3.69 -17.15 -0.67
N MET A 141 3.69 -15.81 -0.73
CA MET A 141 4.56 -14.99 0.11
C MET A 141 4.30 -15.22 1.61
N ASP A 142 3.05 -15.42 2.01
CA ASP A 142 2.68 -15.78 3.38
C ASP A 142 3.33 -17.09 3.85
N GLN A 143 3.49 -18.06 2.95
CA GLN A 143 4.14 -19.35 3.20
C GLN A 143 5.66 -19.17 3.28
N ILE A 144 6.25 -18.30 2.48
CA ILE A 144 7.68 -18.01 2.50
C ILE A 144 8.07 -17.40 3.85
N TYR A 145 7.40 -16.33 4.29
CA TYR A 145 7.67 -15.71 5.58
C TYR A 145 7.33 -16.62 6.77
N PHE A 146 6.30 -17.45 6.65
CA PHE A 146 5.97 -18.46 7.67
C PHE A 146 7.04 -19.55 7.80
N ARG A 147 7.63 -19.99 6.69
CA ARG A 147 8.65 -21.06 6.67
C ARG A 147 10.07 -20.57 6.92
N ALA A 148 10.31 -19.26 6.82
CA ALA A 148 11.59 -18.65 7.17
C ALA A 148 11.96 -18.97 8.62
N VAL A 149 13.22 -19.30 8.87
CA VAL A 149 13.74 -19.53 10.23
C VAL A 149 13.70 -18.24 11.04
N MET A 150 13.95 -17.12 10.37
CA MET A 150 13.94 -15.79 10.93
C MET A 150 13.59 -14.78 9.83
N VAL A 151 12.80 -13.78 10.18
CA VAL A 151 12.54 -12.62 9.35
C VAL A 151 13.39 -11.46 9.88
N VAL A 152 14.18 -10.87 9.01
CA VAL A 152 15.12 -9.78 9.30
C VAL A 152 14.47 -8.47 8.87
N VAL A 153 14.02 -7.67 9.83
CA VAL A 153 13.49 -6.33 9.59
C VAL A 153 14.66 -5.36 9.48
N TRP A 154 14.84 -4.73 8.33
CA TRP A 154 15.89 -3.75 8.08
C TRP A 154 15.32 -2.33 7.98
N LEU A 155 15.71 -1.47 8.93
CA LEU A 155 15.25 -0.06 9.00
C LEU A 155 16.22 0.93 8.35
N GLY A 156 17.44 0.50 8.01
CA GLY A 156 18.43 1.31 7.31
C GLY A 156 19.68 1.65 8.13
N SER A 157 20.72 2.04 7.41
CA SER A 157 22.05 2.44 7.91
C SER A 157 22.05 3.83 8.57
N ARG A 158 21.02 4.66 8.32
CA ARG A 158 20.89 6.01 8.89
C ARG A 158 20.94 6.06 10.42
N TYR A 159 20.69 4.95 11.10
CA TYR A 159 20.74 4.86 12.54
C TYR A 159 22.14 4.61 13.11
N THR A 160 23.16 4.38 12.26
CA THR A 160 24.55 4.13 12.69
C THR A 160 25.12 5.28 13.53
N GLU A 161 24.69 6.52 13.30
CA GLU A 161 25.12 7.68 14.10
C GLU A 161 24.70 7.58 15.57
N PHE A 162 23.61 6.86 15.88
CA PHE A 162 23.12 6.66 17.24
C PHE A 162 23.68 5.39 17.91
N THR A 163 24.25 4.48 17.13
CA THR A 163 24.79 3.19 17.64
C THR A 163 26.29 3.21 17.82
N ARG A 164 27.00 4.15 17.20
CA ARG A 164 28.41 4.41 17.52
C ARG A 164 28.46 5.12 18.87
N GLU A 165 29.03 4.47 19.89
CA GLU A 165 29.33 5.18 21.12
C GLU A 165 30.15 6.44 20.79
N PRO A 166 29.91 7.58 21.45
CA PRO A 166 30.83 8.70 21.36
C PRO A 166 32.16 8.20 21.91
N VAL A 167 33.12 7.94 21.02
CA VAL A 167 34.48 7.54 21.38
C VAL A 167 35.02 8.64 22.29
N GLY A 168 35.07 8.33 23.59
CA GLY A 168 35.64 9.19 24.60
C GLY A 168 37.09 9.48 24.23
N VAL A 169 37.34 10.73 23.83
CA VAL A 169 38.68 11.31 23.92
C VAL A 169 38.89 11.62 25.40
N LEU A 170 39.22 10.58 26.19
CA LEU A 170 39.91 10.76 27.46
C LEU A 170 41.38 11.01 27.13
N VAL A 171 41.71 12.26 26.81
CA VAL A 171 43.07 12.77 26.99
C VAL A 171 43.14 13.21 28.46
N PRO A 172 43.97 12.59 29.31
CA PRO A 172 44.31 13.19 30.57
C PRO A 172 45.35 14.27 30.28
N GLU A 173 44.90 15.52 30.12
CA GLU A 173 45.79 16.67 30.24
C GLU A 173 45.30 17.54 31.39
N ASP A 174 46.19 17.67 32.38
CA ASP A 174 46.11 18.55 33.51
C ASP A 174 45.84 19.99 33.06
N GLY A 175 44.78 20.63 33.57
CA GLY A 175 44.53 22.05 33.29
C GLY A 175 43.20 22.55 33.82
N GLU A 176 43.22 23.71 34.46
CA GLU A 176 42.13 24.31 35.22
C GLU A 176 40.88 24.66 34.41
N LYS A 177 39.74 24.56 35.13
CA LYS A 177 38.39 25.08 34.88
C LYS A 177 38.23 26.13 33.76
N ASP A 178 37.27 25.86 32.87
CA ASP A 178 36.26 26.83 32.46
C ASP A 178 34.92 26.11 32.20
N GLU A 179 33.85 26.71 32.73
CA GLU A 179 32.45 26.29 32.61
C GLU A 179 31.89 26.59 31.21
N GLU A 180 30.82 25.87 30.83
CA GLU A 180 30.04 25.94 29.58
C GLU A 180 30.45 24.99 28.44
N GLY A 181 30.21 23.70 28.67
CA GLY A 181 30.04 22.70 27.61
C GLY A 181 28.83 21.83 27.92
N SER A 182 27.71 22.07 27.26
CA SER A 182 26.48 21.27 27.37
C SER A 182 26.75 19.83 26.95
N SER A 183 27.01 18.95 27.92
CA SER A 183 26.91 17.51 27.70
C SER A 183 25.45 17.17 27.44
N GLU A 184 25.08 16.95 26.18
CA GLU A 184 23.82 16.27 25.87
C GLU A 184 23.85 14.91 26.58
N SER A 185 23.12 14.80 27.69
CA SER A 185 22.98 13.56 28.47
C SER A 185 22.62 12.40 27.53
N GLY A 186 23.27 11.24 27.67
CA GLY A 186 23.01 10.05 26.83
C GLY A 186 21.53 9.61 26.80
N ASP A 187 20.75 9.99 27.83
CA ASP A 187 19.30 9.80 27.89
C ASP A 187 18.55 10.63 26.82
N SER A 188 19.06 11.80 26.41
CA SER A 188 18.48 12.63 25.35
C SER A 188 18.68 12.00 23.96
N ILE A 189 19.86 11.44 23.71
CA ILE A 189 20.25 10.79 22.44
C ILE A 189 19.44 9.51 22.25
N GLN A 190 19.32 8.68 23.29
CA GLN A 190 18.52 7.46 23.26
C GLN A 190 17.04 7.77 23.00
N LYS A 191 16.49 8.78 23.67
CA LYS A 191 15.11 9.26 23.42
C LYS A 191 14.92 9.73 21.98
N LYS A 192 15.89 10.45 21.40
CA LYS A 192 15.85 10.88 19.99
C LYS A 192 15.87 9.68 19.04
N MET A 193 16.76 8.71 19.26
CA MET A 193 16.84 7.48 18.47
C MET A 193 15.52 6.71 18.50
N VAL A 194 14.95 6.48 19.69
CA VAL A 194 13.69 5.75 19.82
C VAL A 194 12.53 6.47 19.14
N ARG A 195 12.48 7.80 19.21
CA ARG A 195 11.48 8.60 18.46
C ARG A 195 11.59 8.35 16.96
N LEU A 196 12.81 8.37 16.40
CA LEU A 196 13.03 8.14 14.97
C LEU A 196 12.72 6.71 14.55
N LEU A 197 13.10 5.71 15.36
CA LEU A 197 12.78 4.30 15.12
C LEU A 197 11.26 4.08 15.13
N ARG A 198 10.53 4.69 16.07
CA ARG A 198 9.07 4.56 16.19
C ARG A 198 8.33 5.13 14.98
N THR A 199 8.80 6.25 14.43
CA THR A 199 8.15 6.94 13.31
C THR A 199 8.74 6.56 11.95
N ASP A 200 9.54 5.49 11.87
CA ASP A 200 10.12 5.03 10.61
C ASP A 200 9.01 4.76 9.58
N PRO A 201 9.11 5.32 8.35
CA PRO A 201 8.19 5.03 7.25
C PRO A 201 7.96 3.53 6.98
N TYR A 202 8.94 2.68 7.30
CA TYR A 202 8.84 1.23 7.20
C TYR A 202 7.57 0.68 7.87
N TRP A 203 7.22 1.14 9.07
CA TRP A 203 6.07 0.64 9.85
C TRP A 203 4.70 0.95 9.24
N TYR A 204 4.67 1.82 8.24
CA TYR A 204 3.43 2.19 7.56
C TYR A 204 3.24 1.43 6.27
N ARG A 205 4.14 0.53 5.88
CA ARG A 205 3.98 -0.25 4.63
C ARG A 205 2.91 -1.32 4.78
N LEU A 206 2.22 -1.62 3.69
CA LEU A 206 1.18 -2.64 3.70
C LEU A 206 1.74 -4.07 3.70
N TRP A 207 2.75 -4.35 2.88
CA TRP A 207 3.31 -5.70 2.76
C TRP A 207 3.93 -6.21 4.07
N ILE A 208 4.51 -5.32 4.87
CA ILE A 208 5.14 -5.72 6.14
C ILE A 208 4.14 -6.35 7.12
N LEU A 209 2.83 -6.16 6.91
CA LEU A 209 1.81 -6.83 7.69
C LEU A 209 1.94 -8.36 7.54
N GLN A 210 2.06 -8.87 6.31
CA GLN A 210 2.29 -10.30 6.08
C GLN A 210 3.67 -10.71 6.58
N GLU A 211 4.69 -9.90 6.28
CA GLU A 211 6.08 -10.21 6.59
C GLU A 211 6.30 -10.39 8.11
N ILE A 212 5.70 -9.51 8.92
CA ILE A 212 5.76 -9.56 10.39
C ILE A 212 4.75 -10.56 10.95
N GLY A 213 3.50 -10.54 10.46
CA GLY A 213 2.41 -11.37 11.00
C GLY A 213 2.59 -12.87 10.74
N ARG A 214 3.27 -13.24 9.65
CA ARG A 214 3.57 -14.65 9.32
C ARG A 214 4.87 -15.15 9.92
N ALA A 215 5.79 -14.27 10.29
CA ALA A 215 7.08 -14.63 10.84
C ALA A 215 6.98 -15.48 12.12
N ASN A 216 7.74 -16.58 12.16
CA ASN A 216 7.93 -17.35 13.39
C ASN A 216 8.83 -16.60 14.39
N ARG A 217 10.00 -16.12 13.92
CA ARG A 217 10.96 -15.32 14.69
C ARG A 217 11.34 -14.07 13.91
N LEU A 218 11.52 -12.98 14.65
CA LEU A 218 11.87 -11.67 14.09
C LEU A 218 13.13 -11.15 14.76
N ARG A 219 13.96 -10.47 13.97
CA ARG A 219 14.98 -9.55 14.47
C ARG A 219 14.87 -8.22 13.75
N VAL A 220 15.13 -7.14 14.46
CA VAL A 220 15.16 -5.79 13.93
C VAL A 220 16.61 -5.33 13.85
N CYS A 221 16.97 -4.85 12.68
CA CYS A 221 18.31 -4.42 12.33
C CYS A 221 18.24 -2.97 11.87
N TYR A 222 19.10 -2.14 12.45
CA TYR A 222 19.22 -0.71 12.14
C TYR A 222 20.64 -0.25 12.46
N GLY A 223 21.20 0.61 11.62
CA GLY A 223 22.62 0.95 11.71
C GLY A 223 23.49 -0.31 11.62
N ASP A 224 24.32 -0.53 12.63
CA ASP A 224 25.18 -1.72 12.74
C ASP A 224 24.66 -2.78 13.73
N GLU A 225 23.49 -2.53 14.33
CA GLU A 225 22.94 -3.35 15.40
C GLU A 225 21.89 -4.36 14.91
N SER A 226 21.73 -5.43 15.69
CA SER A 226 20.77 -6.51 15.44
C SER A 226 20.14 -6.95 16.75
N PHE A 227 18.85 -6.68 16.93
CA PHE A 227 18.10 -7.00 18.14
C PHE A 227 17.01 -8.04 17.90
N PRO A 228 16.82 -9.03 18.80
CA PRO A 228 15.59 -9.80 18.84
C PRO A 228 14.37 -8.87 18.96
N TRP A 229 13.26 -9.23 18.32
CA TRP A 229 12.04 -8.42 18.32
C TRP A 229 11.58 -8.00 19.72
N GLU A 230 11.56 -8.93 20.67
CA GLU A 230 11.14 -8.64 22.07
C GLU A 230 11.98 -7.55 22.73
N HIS A 231 13.29 -7.52 22.48
CA HIS A 231 14.19 -6.50 23.03
C HIS A 231 13.94 -5.14 22.36
N PHE A 232 13.71 -5.14 21.04
CA PHE A 232 13.31 -3.94 20.32
C PHE A 232 11.99 -3.39 20.86
N MET A 233 10.97 -4.23 21.06
CA MET A 233 9.67 -3.82 21.60
C MET A 233 9.79 -3.27 23.02
N HIS A 234 10.63 -3.87 23.86
CA HIS A 234 10.92 -3.37 25.19
C HIS A 234 11.54 -1.96 25.15
N LEU A 235 12.54 -1.74 24.28
CA LEU A 235 13.16 -0.44 24.06
C LEU A 235 12.13 0.62 23.62
N ILE A 236 11.28 0.29 22.64
CA ILE A 236 10.24 1.21 22.18
C ILE A 236 9.23 1.52 23.30
N THR A 237 8.86 0.53 24.11
CA THR A 237 7.86 0.68 25.19
C THR A 237 8.39 1.57 26.32
N MET A 238 9.65 1.41 26.73
CA MET A 238 10.23 2.19 27.82
C MET A 238 10.25 3.70 27.56
N HIS A 239 10.28 4.12 26.29
CA HIS A 239 10.31 5.53 25.90
C HIS A 239 9.02 6.01 25.24
N ASN A 240 7.90 5.27 25.33
CA ASN A 240 6.64 5.61 24.69
C ASN A 240 5.42 5.53 25.63
N SER A 241 4.71 6.65 25.79
CA SER A 241 3.44 6.73 26.52
C SER A 241 2.22 6.37 25.68
N ASP A 242 2.31 6.42 24.34
CA ASP A 242 1.17 6.18 23.43
C ASP A 242 1.35 4.88 22.65
N GLY A 243 0.83 3.78 23.20
CA GLY A 243 0.97 2.41 22.66
C GLY A 243 0.22 2.11 21.35
N ASN A 244 -0.34 3.10 20.67
CA ASN A 244 -1.28 2.87 19.56
C ASN A 244 -0.73 3.21 18.16
N THR A 245 0.59 3.36 17.99
CA THR A 245 1.20 3.71 16.69
C THR A 245 2.48 2.91 16.38
N GLY A 246 2.86 2.91 15.10
CA GLY A 246 4.11 2.31 14.61
C GLY A 246 4.28 0.83 15.00
N PRO A 247 5.48 0.42 15.47
CA PRO A 247 5.76 -0.98 15.75
C PRO A 247 4.93 -1.57 16.91
N LEU A 248 4.52 -0.78 17.91
CA LEU A 248 3.67 -1.26 19.02
C LEU A 248 2.28 -1.67 18.55
N ARG A 249 1.69 -0.87 17.65
CA ARG A 249 0.39 -1.22 17.05
C ARG A 249 0.48 -2.50 16.22
N LEU A 250 1.56 -2.66 15.45
CA LEU A 250 1.77 -3.85 14.62
C LEU A 250 2.01 -5.09 15.48
N ASP A 251 2.81 -4.98 16.54
CA ASP A 251 3.02 -6.08 17.49
C ASP A 251 1.70 -6.53 18.12
N ARG A 252 0.90 -5.57 18.63
CA ARG A 252 -0.41 -5.90 19.18
C ARG A 252 -1.29 -6.63 18.17
N LEU A 253 -1.50 -6.07 16.97
CA LEU A 253 -2.46 -6.61 15.99
C LEU A 253 -2.00 -7.92 15.32
N LEU A 254 -0.70 -8.04 15.01
CA LEU A 254 -0.18 -9.12 14.17
C LEU A 254 0.50 -10.24 14.96
N ARG A 255 0.87 -9.98 16.23
CA ARG A 255 1.60 -10.94 17.07
C ARG A 255 0.77 -11.34 18.28
N GLN A 256 0.31 -10.37 19.07
CA GLN A 256 -0.40 -10.63 20.32
C GLN A 256 -1.86 -11.05 20.07
N GLU A 257 -2.53 -10.32 19.19
CA GLU A 257 -3.94 -10.53 18.83
C GLU A 257 -4.08 -11.33 17.54
N LYS A 258 -3.03 -11.99 17.04
CA LYS A 258 -2.97 -12.67 15.72
C LYS A 258 -4.13 -13.60 15.37
N TYR A 259 -4.84 -14.14 16.36
CA TYR A 259 -5.98 -15.05 16.17
C TYR A 259 -7.30 -14.50 16.73
N HIS A 260 -7.30 -13.25 17.19
CA HIS A 260 -8.48 -12.60 17.74
C HIS A 260 -9.47 -12.26 16.62
N ASP A 261 -10.73 -12.66 16.78
CA ASP A 261 -11.84 -12.37 15.84
C ASP A 261 -11.59 -12.74 14.36
N SER A 262 -10.81 -13.80 14.12
CA SER A 262 -10.67 -14.46 12.81
C SER A 262 -10.02 -13.64 11.68
N HIS A 263 -9.28 -12.55 11.90
CA HIS A 263 -8.50 -11.81 10.86
C HIS A 263 -9.09 -11.86 9.44
N THR A 264 -10.38 -11.55 9.29
CA THR A 264 -11.06 -11.63 7.98
C THR A 264 -10.52 -10.57 7.03
N LEU A 265 -10.57 -10.80 5.72
CA LEU A 265 -10.13 -9.86 4.69
C LEU A 265 -10.78 -8.49 4.85
N LYS A 266 -12.10 -8.44 5.11
CA LYS A 266 -12.85 -7.21 5.41
C LYS A 266 -12.17 -6.41 6.52
N ARG A 267 -11.94 -7.05 7.67
CA ARG A 267 -11.39 -6.41 8.85
C ARG A 267 -9.97 -5.91 8.62
N LEU A 268 -9.15 -6.69 7.92
CA LEU A 268 -7.79 -6.28 7.55
C LEU A 268 -7.80 -5.02 6.68
N ILE A 269 -8.73 -4.93 5.72
CA ILE A 269 -8.89 -3.72 4.89
C ILE A 269 -9.33 -2.53 5.75
N GLU A 270 -10.27 -2.72 6.69
CA GLU A 270 -10.73 -1.66 7.61
C GLU A 270 -9.61 -1.17 8.53
N GLU A 271 -8.93 -2.08 9.22
CA GLU A 271 -7.90 -1.77 10.23
C GLU A 271 -6.64 -1.17 9.60
N HIS A 272 -6.25 -1.66 8.42
CA HIS A 272 -5.03 -1.26 7.74
C HIS A 272 -5.25 -0.33 6.54
N ARG A 273 -6.42 0.30 6.43
CA ARG A 273 -6.72 1.29 5.37
C ARG A 273 -5.65 2.37 5.20
N GLY A 274 -5.01 2.77 6.31
CA GLY A 274 -3.96 3.80 6.35
C GLY A 274 -2.55 3.31 6.01
N ALA A 275 -2.33 2.00 5.84
CA ALA A 275 -1.05 1.46 5.44
C ALA A 275 -0.77 1.79 3.96
N LYS A 276 0.47 2.19 3.67
CA LYS A 276 0.94 2.70 2.39
C LYS A 276 1.41 1.57 1.48
N CYS A 277 1.07 1.67 0.21
CA CYS A 277 1.59 0.84 -0.88
C CYS A 277 1.79 1.73 -2.11
N SER A 278 2.71 1.33 -3.00
CA SER A 278 2.93 2.03 -4.27
C SER A 278 1.99 1.54 -5.37
N GLU A 279 1.62 0.26 -5.31
CA GLU A 279 0.67 -0.38 -6.22
C GLU A 279 -0.71 -0.43 -5.55
N PRO A 280 -1.74 0.24 -6.10
CA PRO A 280 -3.06 0.30 -5.47
C PRO A 280 -3.72 -1.06 -5.24
N ARG A 281 -3.49 -2.06 -6.10
CA ARG A 281 -4.03 -3.43 -5.95
C ARG A 281 -3.60 -4.10 -4.64
N ASP A 282 -2.44 -3.71 -4.12
CA ASP A 282 -1.90 -4.26 -2.88
C ASP A 282 -2.85 -4.01 -1.71
N LYS A 283 -3.68 -2.97 -1.74
CA LYS A 283 -4.71 -2.69 -0.71
C LYS A 283 -5.64 -3.87 -0.44
N VAL A 284 -5.77 -4.79 -1.39
CA VAL A 284 -6.43 -6.08 -1.22
C VAL A 284 -5.38 -7.20 -1.21
N TYR A 285 -4.55 -7.31 -2.25
CA TYR A 285 -3.63 -8.43 -2.44
C TYR A 285 -2.60 -8.59 -1.31
N GLY A 286 -2.09 -7.47 -0.79
CA GLY A 286 -1.17 -7.41 0.34
C GLY A 286 -1.78 -7.88 1.66
N LEU A 287 -3.09 -8.14 1.74
CA LEU A 287 -3.76 -8.64 2.94
C LEU A 287 -4.24 -10.10 2.80
N VAL A 288 -4.33 -10.63 1.58
CA VAL A 288 -4.84 -11.99 1.29
C VAL A 288 -4.10 -13.06 2.09
N GLY A 289 -2.77 -12.98 2.17
CA GLY A 289 -1.95 -13.98 2.88
C GLY A 289 -2.06 -13.96 4.41
N LEU A 290 -2.67 -12.90 4.97
CA LEU A 290 -3.01 -12.82 6.40
C LEU A 290 -4.46 -13.22 6.67
N ALA A 291 -5.34 -13.02 5.69
CA ALA A 291 -6.76 -13.21 5.86
C ALA A 291 -7.10 -14.70 6.06
N SER A 292 -7.91 -15.00 7.09
CA SER A 292 -8.31 -16.39 7.37
C SER A 292 -9.32 -16.94 6.36
N ASP A 293 -9.99 -16.05 5.63
CA ASP A 293 -11.11 -16.30 4.73
C ASP A 293 -10.76 -16.02 3.25
N ALA A 294 -9.47 -15.88 2.90
CA ALA A 294 -9.03 -15.49 1.54
C ALA A 294 -8.08 -16.49 0.83
N VAL A 295 -7.98 -17.75 1.29
CA VAL A 295 -6.99 -18.73 0.79
C VAL A 295 -7.04 -18.95 -0.74
N GLN A 296 -8.20 -18.75 -1.38
CA GLN A 296 -8.38 -18.94 -2.84
C GLN A 296 -8.65 -17.62 -3.58
N PHE A 297 -8.25 -16.50 -3.01
CA PHE A 297 -8.48 -15.20 -3.66
C PHE A 297 -7.72 -15.11 -4.99
N PRO A 298 -8.37 -14.73 -6.12
CA PRO A 298 -7.76 -14.74 -7.45
C PRO A 298 -6.85 -13.52 -7.68
N MET A 299 -5.65 -13.51 -7.11
CA MET A 299 -4.70 -12.40 -7.31
C MET A 299 -4.10 -12.39 -8.71
N ASP A 300 -4.27 -11.28 -9.43
CA ASP A 300 -3.65 -11.04 -10.73
C ASP A 300 -3.35 -9.54 -10.93
N TYR A 301 -2.08 -9.21 -11.16
CA TYR A 301 -1.63 -7.83 -11.36
C TYR A 301 -1.87 -7.29 -12.78
N ASN A 302 -2.34 -8.09 -13.72
CA ASN A 302 -2.78 -7.64 -15.05
C ASN A 302 -4.20 -7.03 -15.02
N LYS A 303 -4.99 -7.35 -14.00
CA LYS A 303 -6.39 -6.89 -13.87
C LYS A 303 -6.48 -5.39 -13.58
N SER A 304 -7.54 -4.73 -14.02
CA SER A 304 -7.81 -3.33 -13.66
C SER A 304 -8.20 -3.20 -12.18
N LEU A 305 -8.19 -1.99 -11.60
CA LEU A 305 -8.66 -1.79 -10.22
C LEU A 305 -10.15 -2.15 -10.07
N TYR A 306 -10.95 -1.90 -11.11
CA TYR A 306 -12.34 -2.33 -11.17
C TYR A 306 -12.46 -3.85 -11.14
N ASP A 307 -11.65 -4.58 -11.90
CA ASP A 307 -11.67 -6.04 -11.89
C ASP A 307 -11.26 -6.60 -10.54
N VAL A 308 -10.27 -6.01 -9.85
CA VAL A 308 -9.91 -6.41 -8.48
C VAL A 308 -11.05 -6.14 -7.49
N TRP A 309 -11.73 -5.00 -7.62
CA TRP A 309 -12.92 -4.71 -6.83
C TRP A 309 -14.03 -5.75 -7.08
N LYS A 310 -14.32 -6.04 -8.36
CA LYS A 310 -15.31 -7.03 -8.80
C LYS A 310 -14.98 -8.42 -8.25
N ASP A 311 -13.74 -8.88 -8.43
CA ASP A 311 -13.25 -10.15 -7.90
C ASP A 311 -13.43 -10.22 -6.39
N THR A 312 -13.15 -9.13 -5.67
CA THR A 312 -13.32 -9.08 -4.21
C THR A 312 -14.78 -9.30 -3.82
N MET A 313 -15.70 -8.59 -4.49
CA MET A 313 -17.13 -8.70 -4.20
C MET A 313 -17.68 -10.09 -4.56
N VAL A 314 -17.32 -10.62 -5.73
CA VAL A 314 -17.73 -11.95 -6.20
C VAL A 314 -17.17 -13.04 -5.31
N PHE A 315 -15.90 -12.94 -4.91
CA PHE A 315 -15.26 -13.89 -3.98
C PHE A 315 -16.01 -13.90 -2.64
N MET A 316 -16.25 -12.72 -2.04
CA MET A 316 -16.98 -12.65 -0.78
C MET A 316 -18.41 -13.18 -0.87
N ASN A 317 -19.06 -13.01 -2.03
CA ASN A 317 -20.40 -13.56 -2.28
C ASN A 317 -20.37 -15.09 -2.40
N GLN A 318 -19.48 -15.62 -3.24
CA GLN A 318 -19.28 -17.05 -3.48
C GLN A 318 -19.05 -17.81 -2.17
N TRP A 319 -18.24 -17.25 -1.27
CA TRP A 319 -17.89 -17.86 0.00
C TRP A 319 -18.82 -17.46 1.15
N HIS A 320 -19.95 -16.79 0.86
CA HIS A 320 -20.98 -16.40 1.84
C HIS A 320 -20.41 -15.58 3.02
N LEU A 321 -19.45 -14.69 2.74
CA LEU A 321 -18.76 -13.89 3.75
C LEU A 321 -19.55 -12.64 4.18
N PHE A 322 -20.63 -12.31 3.48
CA PHE A 322 -21.57 -11.27 3.87
C PHE A 322 -22.55 -11.81 4.91
N LYS A 323 -22.61 -11.18 6.10
CA LYS A 323 -23.58 -11.60 7.13
C LYS A 323 -25.00 -11.14 6.80
N ASP A 324 -25.12 -9.99 6.15
CA ASP A 324 -26.37 -9.36 5.76
C ASP A 324 -26.16 -8.43 4.57
N GLU A 325 -27.26 -7.99 3.98
CA GLU A 325 -27.29 -7.25 2.73
C GLU A 325 -26.75 -5.82 2.86
N SER A 326 -26.84 -5.22 4.07
CA SER A 326 -26.26 -3.90 4.31
C SER A 326 -24.73 -3.94 4.20
N GLN A 327 -24.12 -5.09 4.49
CA GLN A 327 -22.68 -5.28 4.36
C GLN A 327 -22.20 -5.31 2.91
N ILE A 328 -23.02 -5.76 1.96
CA ILE A 328 -22.65 -5.79 0.54
C ILE A 328 -22.29 -4.37 0.07
N VAL A 329 -23.15 -3.40 0.37
CA VAL A 329 -22.94 -2.00 0.00
C VAL A 329 -21.78 -1.38 0.77
N LEU A 330 -21.70 -1.61 2.08
CA LEU A 330 -20.64 -1.06 2.94
C LEU A 330 -19.25 -1.59 2.57
N ILE A 331 -19.13 -2.90 2.33
CA ILE A 331 -17.87 -3.54 1.93
C ILE A 331 -17.53 -3.13 0.50
N GLY A 332 -18.50 -3.08 -0.41
CA GLY A 332 -18.30 -2.57 -1.76
C GLY A 332 -17.74 -1.16 -1.77
N ALA A 333 -18.27 -0.27 -0.92
CA ALA A 333 -17.77 1.09 -0.75
C ALA A 333 -16.37 1.13 -0.11
N LEU A 334 -16.12 0.29 0.90
CA LEU A 334 -14.82 0.17 1.56
C LEU A 334 -13.72 -0.28 0.59
N VAL A 335 -13.95 -1.36 -0.15
CA VAL A 335 -12.98 -1.91 -1.11
C VAL A 335 -12.75 -0.92 -2.24
N LYS A 336 -13.82 -0.28 -2.73
CA LYS A 336 -13.71 0.80 -3.72
C LYS A 336 -12.85 1.93 -3.21
N SER A 337 -13.10 2.38 -1.98
CA SER A 337 -12.33 3.46 -1.33
C SER A 337 -10.86 3.08 -1.19
N ALA A 338 -10.58 1.88 -0.70
CA ALA A 338 -9.22 1.38 -0.55
C ALA A 338 -8.45 1.33 -1.87
N LEU A 339 -9.09 0.90 -2.96
CA LEU A 339 -8.46 0.75 -4.28
C LEU A 339 -8.41 2.06 -5.10
N MET A 340 -9.44 2.90 -5.00
CA MET A 340 -9.72 3.93 -6.02
C MET A 340 -9.81 5.38 -5.49
N ASP A 341 -9.80 5.65 -4.18
CA ASP A 341 -10.02 7.00 -3.63
C ASP A 341 -9.01 8.08 -4.08
N ASN A 342 -7.85 7.69 -4.60
CA ASN A 342 -6.84 8.62 -5.11
C ASN A 342 -7.03 8.98 -6.60
N HIS A 343 -8.07 8.46 -7.27
CA HIS A 343 -8.34 8.72 -8.68
C HIS A 343 -9.51 9.69 -8.85
N SER A 344 -9.28 10.74 -9.64
CA SER A 344 -10.17 11.89 -9.83
C SER A 344 -11.54 11.55 -10.44
N ASP A 345 -11.71 10.35 -10.98
CA ASP A 345 -12.99 9.90 -11.51
C ASP A 345 -13.12 8.36 -11.46
N PRO A 346 -13.76 7.79 -10.42
CA PRO A 346 -14.05 6.37 -10.34
C PRO A 346 -14.97 5.86 -11.47
N LEU A 347 -15.73 6.76 -12.12
CA LEU A 347 -16.58 6.40 -13.26
C LEU A 347 -15.75 6.22 -14.52
N SER A 348 -14.71 7.03 -14.76
CA SER A 348 -13.84 6.89 -15.95
C SER A 348 -13.22 5.49 -16.12
N GLN A 349 -12.98 4.75 -15.03
CA GLN A 349 -12.47 3.37 -15.06
C GLN A 349 -13.57 2.32 -15.33
N ILE A 350 -14.83 2.69 -15.08
CA ILE A 350 -16.04 1.87 -15.35
C ILE A 350 -16.58 2.19 -16.76
N SER A 351 -16.30 3.39 -17.27
CA SER A 351 -16.72 3.89 -18.59
C SER A 351 -15.86 3.37 -19.75
N VAL A 352 -15.07 2.31 -19.56
CA VAL A 352 -14.50 1.61 -20.72
C VAL A 352 -15.68 1.11 -21.52
N GLU A 353 -15.79 1.57 -22.77
CA GLU A 353 -16.76 1.07 -23.74
C GLU A 353 -16.68 -0.46 -23.71
N HIS A 354 -17.69 -1.09 -23.10
CA HIS A 354 -17.84 -2.52 -23.14
C HIS A 354 -18.04 -2.82 -24.62
N GLU A 355 -17.02 -3.35 -25.30
CA GLU A 355 -17.22 -3.92 -26.63
C GLU A 355 -18.33 -4.95 -26.47
N ASP A 356 -19.46 -4.71 -27.15
CA ASP A 356 -20.68 -5.53 -27.12
C ASP A 356 -20.36 -7.00 -27.43
N GLN A 357 -19.89 -7.74 -26.42
CA GLN A 357 -19.95 -9.19 -26.40
C GLN A 357 -21.35 -9.56 -25.92
N SER A 358 -22.28 -9.50 -26.87
CA SER A 358 -23.59 -10.14 -26.83
C SER A 358 -24.43 -9.92 -25.55
N ASP A 359 -25.36 -8.97 -25.64
CA ASP A 359 -26.61 -8.86 -24.87
C ASP A 359 -26.45 -8.74 -23.33
N PRO A 360 -26.52 -7.52 -22.76
CA PRO A 360 -26.35 -7.27 -21.32
C PRO A 360 -27.55 -7.72 -20.46
N THR A 361 -28.54 -8.40 -21.06
CA THR A 361 -29.74 -8.90 -20.40
C THR A 361 -29.77 -10.42 -20.24
N GLN A 362 -28.60 -11.06 -20.05
CA GLN A 362 -28.62 -12.38 -19.41
C GLN A 362 -29.11 -12.21 -17.98
N LEU A 363 -30.43 -12.31 -17.81
CA LEU A 363 -31.03 -12.62 -16.52
C LEU A 363 -30.35 -13.90 -16.02
N LEU A 364 -29.46 -13.74 -15.04
CA LEU A 364 -28.87 -14.88 -14.35
C LEU A 364 -30.00 -15.53 -13.54
N GLU A 365 -30.65 -16.52 -14.14
CA GLU A 365 -31.74 -17.27 -13.50
C GLU A 365 -31.23 -18.17 -12.36
N ASP A 366 -29.94 -18.52 -12.41
CA ASP A 366 -29.27 -19.28 -11.37
C ASP A 366 -28.99 -18.41 -10.14
N ARG A 367 -29.82 -18.57 -9.10
CA ARG A 367 -29.67 -17.88 -7.82
C ARG A 367 -28.45 -18.31 -7.04
N ASP A 368 -27.85 -19.46 -7.35
CA ASP A 368 -26.65 -19.97 -6.69
C ASP A 368 -25.36 -19.47 -7.36
N SER A 369 -25.49 -18.71 -8.46
CA SER A 369 -24.34 -18.07 -9.13
C SER A 369 -23.67 -17.04 -8.21
N PRO A 370 -22.32 -17.02 -8.13
CA PRO A 370 -21.60 -16.04 -7.32
C PRO A 370 -21.72 -14.60 -7.85
N LEU A 371 -22.25 -14.43 -9.06
CA LEU A 371 -22.55 -13.13 -9.67
C LEU A 371 -23.90 -12.56 -9.24
N VAL A 372 -24.78 -13.36 -8.62
CA VAL A 372 -26.10 -12.93 -8.17
C VAL A 372 -26.02 -12.48 -6.71
N PHE A 373 -26.24 -11.19 -6.47
CA PHE A 373 -26.34 -10.62 -5.13
C PHE A 373 -27.81 -10.47 -4.75
N CYS A 374 -28.21 -11.04 -3.62
CA CYS A 374 -29.55 -10.86 -3.08
C CYS A 374 -29.60 -9.62 -2.17
N LEU A 375 -30.49 -8.68 -2.50
CA LEU A 375 -30.77 -7.48 -1.70
C LEU A 375 -32.29 -7.38 -1.52
N LYS A 376 -32.78 -7.51 -0.29
CA LYS A 376 -34.13 -7.17 0.14
C LYS A 376 -34.21 -5.66 0.28
N ALA A 377 -34.71 -5.04 -0.77
CA ALA A 377 -35.18 -3.67 -0.70
C ALA A 377 -36.62 -3.65 -0.18
N VAL A 378 -36.91 -2.69 0.70
CA VAL A 378 -38.30 -2.31 0.99
C VAL A 378 -38.61 -1.12 0.09
N PRO A 379 -39.67 -1.18 -0.74
CA PRO A 379 -40.11 -0.01 -1.49
C PRO A 379 -40.57 1.06 -0.49
N LEU A 380 -39.78 2.12 -0.33
CA LEU A 380 -40.11 3.25 0.54
C LEU A 380 -41.14 4.20 -0.10
N GLY A 381 -41.28 4.11 -1.42
CA GLY A 381 -42.20 4.91 -2.21
C GLY A 381 -41.84 4.79 -3.70
N SER A 382 -42.67 5.37 -4.54
CA SER A 382 -42.41 5.52 -5.97
C SER A 382 -42.27 6.99 -6.30
N ILE A 383 -41.31 7.33 -7.16
CA ILE A 383 -41.26 8.67 -7.76
C ILE A 383 -42.42 8.76 -8.75
N ILE A 384 -43.47 9.48 -8.36
CA ILE A 384 -44.66 9.67 -9.18
C ILE A 384 -44.54 10.88 -10.12
N HIS A 385 -43.60 11.78 -9.84
CA HIS A 385 -43.31 12.95 -10.67
C HIS A 385 -41.89 13.46 -10.41
N VAL A 386 -41.15 13.80 -11.46
CA VAL A 386 -39.83 14.44 -11.39
C VAL A 386 -40.01 15.90 -11.83
N GLY A 387 -39.66 16.83 -10.93
CA GLY A 387 -39.74 18.26 -11.22
C GLY A 387 -38.63 18.76 -12.15
N PRO A 388 -38.75 20.00 -12.67
CA PRO A 388 -37.71 20.66 -13.44
C PRO A 388 -36.43 20.89 -12.62
N LEU A 389 -35.30 21.18 -13.30
CA LEU A 389 -34.02 21.46 -12.64
C LEU A 389 -34.15 22.64 -11.68
N ALA A 390 -33.40 22.63 -10.58
CA ALA A 390 -33.41 23.71 -9.59
C ALA A 390 -33.09 25.07 -10.23
N SER A 391 -32.13 25.11 -11.17
CA SER A 391 -31.77 26.29 -11.95
C SER A 391 -32.90 26.78 -12.87
N ASP A 392 -33.69 25.87 -13.44
CA ASP A 392 -34.85 26.21 -14.26
C ASP A 392 -35.99 26.77 -13.41
N ILE A 393 -36.23 26.24 -12.21
CA ILE A 393 -37.23 26.76 -11.26
C ILE A 393 -36.89 28.21 -10.85
N VAL A 394 -35.61 28.50 -10.59
CA VAL A 394 -35.14 29.84 -10.21
C VAL A 394 -35.20 30.81 -11.39
N SER A 395 -34.81 30.37 -12.59
CA SER A 395 -34.69 31.27 -13.76
C SER A 395 -35.98 31.41 -14.57
N ARG A 396 -36.94 30.48 -14.47
CA ARG A 396 -38.16 30.43 -15.29
C ARG A 396 -39.42 30.30 -14.44
N PRO A 397 -40.17 31.40 -14.22
CA PRO A 397 -41.41 31.37 -13.42
C PRO A 397 -42.48 30.37 -13.91
N ASN A 398 -42.50 30.06 -15.20
CA ASN A 398 -43.43 29.08 -15.77
C ASN A 398 -43.11 27.65 -15.33
N GLU A 399 -41.84 27.30 -15.13
CA GLU A 399 -41.42 25.97 -14.65
C GLU A 399 -41.81 25.78 -13.18
N ALA A 400 -41.63 26.83 -12.36
CA ALA A 400 -42.10 26.85 -10.98
C ALA A 400 -43.64 26.69 -10.89
N SER A 401 -44.36 27.30 -11.84
CA SER A 401 -45.82 27.17 -11.94
C SER A 401 -46.27 25.77 -12.36
N ALA A 402 -45.57 25.15 -13.32
CA ALA A 402 -45.81 23.77 -13.73
C ALA A 402 -45.56 22.78 -12.57
N TRP A 403 -44.50 23.01 -11.80
CA TRP A 403 -44.22 22.23 -10.58
C TRP A 403 -45.33 22.38 -9.52
N ARG A 404 -45.87 23.58 -9.29
CA ARG A 404 -47.03 23.77 -8.40
C ARG A 404 -48.27 23.03 -8.88
N LEU A 405 -48.53 23.04 -10.19
CA LEU A 405 -49.65 22.30 -10.77
C LEU A 405 -49.49 20.79 -10.54
N ALA A 406 -48.27 20.26 -10.64
CA ALA A 406 -47.99 18.87 -10.31
C ALA A 406 -48.27 18.57 -8.84
N ILE A 407 -47.80 19.41 -7.91
CA ILE A 407 -48.10 19.28 -6.47
C ILE A 407 -49.61 19.26 -6.23
N GLN A 408 -50.35 20.16 -6.87
CA GLN A 408 -51.81 20.21 -6.74
C GLN A 408 -52.50 18.96 -7.30
N GLY A 409 -51.97 18.37 -8.37
CA GLY A 409 -52.49 17.12 -8.93
C GLY A 409 -52.19 15.89 -8.08
N LEU A 410 -51.11 15.92 -7.29
CA LEU A 410 -50.63 14.79 -6.51
C LEU A 410 -51.14 14.77 -5.08
N PHE A 411 -51.26 15.93 -4.43
CA PHE A 411 -51.71 16.05 -3.04
C PHE A 411 -53.15 16.58 -2.98
N LEU A 412 -54.01 15.89 -2.23
CA LEU A 412 -55.44 16.22 -2.13
C LEU A 412 -55.84 16.50 -0.67
N GLY A 413 -56.87 17.33 -0.50
CA GLY A 413 -57.44 17.61 0.83
C GLY A 413 -56.44 18.25 1.79
N ASN A 414 -56.30 17.66 2.99
CA ASN A 414 -55.52 18.25 4.09
C ASN A 414 -54.00 18.20 3.85
N GLU A 415 -53.52 17.34 2.95
CA GLU A 415 -52.08 17.19 2.63
C GLU A 415 -51.58 18.27 1.68
N LEU A 416 -52.47 18.85 0.85
CA LEU A 416 -52.12 19.88 -0.12
C LEU A 416 -51.59 21.15 0.57
N GLY A 417 -52.11 21.50 1.75
CA GLY A 417 -51.63 22.63 2.53
C GLY A 417 -50.17 22.47 2.96
N GLU A 418 -49.83 21.29 3.50
CA GLU A 418 -48.46 21.00 3.93
C GLU A 418 -47.51 20.85 2.75
N ALA A 419 -47.95 20.23 1.65
CA ALA A 419 -47.15 20.12 0.43
C ALA A 419 -46.81 21.49 -0.18
N ASN A 420 -47.76 22.45 -0.14
CA ASN A 420 -47.49 23.83 -0.56
C ASN A 420 -46.54 24.56 0.41
N ARG A 421 -46.64 24.31 1.71
CA ARG A 421 -45.73 24.87 2.72
C ARG A 421 -44.28 24.41 2.48
N GLU A 422 -44.07 23.11 2.29
CA GLU A 422 -42.75 22.54 1.98
C GLU A 422 -42.22 23.04 0.63
N HIS A 423 -43.09 23.17 -0.38
CA HIS A 423 -42.73 23.80 -1.66
C HIS A 423 -42.26 25.24 -1.49
N ASP A 424 -42.97 26.07 -0.72
CA ASP A 424 -42.59 27.46 -0.49
C ASP A 424 -41.26 27.57 0.29
N ILE A 425 -40.96 26.62 1.18
CA ILE A 425 -39.67 26.50 1.88
C ILE A 425 -38.55 26.17 0.89
N LEU A 426 -38.78 25.17 0.02
CA LEU A 426 -37.84 24.79 -1.02
C LEU A 426 -37.52 25.96 -1.95
N LEU A 427 -38.56 26.66 -2.45
CA LEU A 427 -38.38 27.79 -3.36
C LEU A 427 -37.63 28.94 -2.72
N ARG A 428 -37.94 29.31 -1.46
CA ARG A 428 -37.16 30.33 -0.74
C ARG A 428 -35.70 29.92 -0.59
N THR A 429 -35.46 28.66 -0.23
CA THR A 429 -34.10 28.14 -0.09
C THR A 429 -33.33 28.21 -1.42
N LEU A 430 -33.97 27.86 -2.53
CA LEU A 430 -33.37 27.94 -3.87
C LEU A 430 -33.13 29.38 -4.34
N LEU A 431 -33.97 30.33 -3.93
CA LEU A 431 -33.83 31.75 -4.30
C LEU A 431 -32.81 32.50 -3.43
N GLU A 432 -32.60 32.05 -2.19
CA GLU A 432 -31.68 32.68 -1.23
C GLU A 432 -30.26 32.09 -1.29
N SER A 433 -30.10 30.87 -1.80
CA SER A 433 -28.80 30.21 -2.00
C SER A 433 -28.16 30.58 -3.34
N ASP A 434 -26.83 30.63 -3.38
CA ASP A 434 -26.08 30.75 -4.63
C ASP A 434 -26.00 29.42 -5.40
N GLU A 435 -25.55 29.46 -6.67
CA GLU A 435 -25.46 28.26 -7.52
C GLU A 435 -24.61 27.14 -6.88
N SER A 436 -23.56 27.48 -6.14
CA SER A 436 -22.67 26.50 -5.48
C SER A 436 -23.34 25.84 -4.27
N GLU A 437 -24.14 26.58 -3.51
CA GLU A 437 -24.94 26.05 -2.41
C GLU A 437 -26.10 25.18 -2.91
N ILE A 438 -26.73 25.56 -4.03
CA ILE A 438 -27.79 24.78 -4.67
C ILE A 438 -27.23 23.45 -5.16
N GLU A 439 -26.08 23.46 -5.85
CA GLU A 439 -25.41 22.23 -6.29
C GLU A 439 -25.08 21.31 -5.11
N MET A 440 -24.63 21.86 -3.98
CA MET A 440 -24.32 21.09 -2.78
C MET A 440 -25.56 20.50 -2.08
N LYS A 441 -26.66 21.27 -2.01
CA LYS A 441 -27.90 20.87 -1.31
C LYS A 441 -28.78 19.94 -2.17
N CYS A 442 -28.74 20.09 -3.49
CA CYS A 442 -29.53 19.28 -4.43
C CYS A 442 -28.77 18.05 -4.96
N PHE A 443 -27.55 17.77 -4.45
CA PHE A 443 -26.76 16.59 -4.80
C PHE A 443 -27.33 15.30 -4.20
N ASN A 444 -28.48 14.87 -4.69
CA ASN A 444 -28.91 13.48 -4.57
C ASN A 444 -28.56 12.76 -5.87
N ARG A 445 -27.84 11.64 -5.72
CA ARG A 445 -27.41 10.75 -6.80
C ARG A 445 -28.54 10.58 -7.83
N PRO A 446 -28.31 10.79 -9.14
CA PRO A 446 -29.28 10.39 -10.13
C PRO A 446 -29.54 8.89 -9.95
N SER A 447 -30.79 8.54 -9.64
CA SER A 447 -31.27 7.18 -9.78
C SER A 447 -31.22 6.86 -11.27
N THR A 448 -30.15 6.20 -11.71
CA THR A 448 -30.09 5.55 -13.03
C THR A 448 -31.00 4.32 -12.97
N VAL A 449 -32.30 4.57 -12.97
CA VAL A 449 -33.30 3.57 -13.37
C VAL A 449 -33.87 4.12 -14.66
N SER A 450 -33.15 3.86 -15.75
CA SER A 450 -33.65 3.99 -17.12
C SER A 450 -34.41 2.73 -17.49
#